data_AF-A0A6L7MK93-F1
#
_entry.id   AF-A0A6L7MK93-F1
#
_cell.length_a   1.000
_cell.length_b   1.000
_cell.length_c   1.000
_cell.angle_alpha   90.00
_cell.angle_beta   90.00
_cell.angle_gamma   90.00
#
_symmetry.space_group_name_H-M   'P 1'
#
loop_
_entity.id
_entity.type
_entity.pdbx_description
1 polymer ?
#
loop_
_entity_poly.entity_id
_entity_poly.type
_entity_poly.pdbx_seq_one_letter_code
_entity_poly.pdbx_strand_id
1 'polypeptide(L)' 'MLKIGSHAPDFTITLGSGERFTLSDNRGSNVVLFFFIRAFTHG' A
#
# COMPACT_ATOMS: atom_id res chain seq x y z
N MET A 1 4.35 11.96 -9.40
CA MET A 1 2.98 12.27 -8.97
C MET A 1 2.05 11.24 -9.61
N LEU A 2 1.21 10.57 -8.82
CA LEU A 2 0.25 9.59 -9.32
C LEU A 2 -0.89 10.31 -10.05
N LYS A 3 -1.41 9.70 -11.11
CA LYS A 3 -2.53 10.23 -11.91
C LYS A 3 -3.58 9.15 -12.07
N ILE A 4 -4.84 9.56 -12.22
CA ILE A 4 -5.92 8.62 -12.54
C ILE A 4 -5.59 7.91 -13.86
N GLY A 5 -5.79 6.59 -13.90
CA GLY A 5 -5.47 5.73 -15.05
C GLY A 5 -4.01 5.32 -15.18
N SER A 6 -3.07 5.90 -14.41
CA SER A 6 -1.69 5.41 -14.39
C SER A 6 -1.59 4.09 -13.61
N HIS A 7 -0.74 3.18 -14.08
CA HIS A 7 -0.42 1.98 -13.31
C HIS A 7 0.12 2.35 -11.93
N ALA A 8 -0.40 1.69 -10.89
CA ALA A 8 0.16 1.80 -9.55
C ALA A 8 1.62 1.30 -9.58
N PRO A 9 2.58 2.08 -9.00
CA PRO A 9 3.95 1.63 -8.84
C PRO A 9 3.99 0.38 -7.99
N ASP A 10 4.78 -0.61 -8.40
CA ASP A 10 4.97 -1.79 -7.59
C ASP A 10 5.87 -1.49 -6.40
N PHE A 11 5.58 -2.13 -5.26
CA PHE A 11 6.36 -2.00 -4.04
C PHE A 11 6.22 -3.25 -3.19
N THR A 12 7.24 -3.49 -2.37
CA THR A 12 7.20 -4.50 -1.30
C THR A 12 7.37 -3.80 0.04
N ILE A 13 6.48 -4.08 0.98
CA ILE A 13 6.56 -3.59 2.37
C ILE A 13 6.53 -4.76 3.36
N THR A 14 7.06 -4.52 4.55
CA THR A 14 6.87 -5.42 5.69
C THR A 14 5.65 -4.95 6.47
N LEU A 15 4.69 -5.85 6.69
CA LEU A 15 3.48 -5.58 7.45
C LEU A 15 3.75 -5.56 8.96
N GLY A 16 2.79 -5.08 9.74
CA GLY A 16 2.85 -5.16 11.21
C GLY A 16 2.94 -6.59 11.75
N SER A 17 2.49 -7.59 10.97
CA SER A 17 2.66 -9.02 11.28
C SER A 17 4.08 -9.53 11.04
N GLY A 18 4.94 -8.78 10.36
CA GLY A 18 6.27 -9.22 9.90
C GLY A 18 6.27 -9.87 8.51
N GLU A 19 5.10 -10.15 7.93
CA GLU A 19 4.99 -10.69 6.58
C GLU A 19 5.38 -9.66 5.52
N ARG A 20 5.84 -10.14 4.35
CA ARG A 20 6.10 -9.28 3.20
C ARG A 20 4.84 -9.19 2.34
N PHE A 21 4.45 -7.97 1.99
CA PHE A 21 3.39 -7.69 1.04
C PHE A 21 3.99 -7.03 -0.21
N THR A 22 3.76 -7.63 -1.39
CA THR A 22 4.10 -7.02 -2.68
C THR A 22 2.81 -6.69 -3.43
N LEU A 23 2.70 -5.46 -3.95
CA LEU A 23 1.48 -5.01 -4.61
C LEU A 23 1.17 -5.83 -5.89
N SER A 24 2.18 -6.15 -6.68
CA SER A 24 2.00 -6.91 -7.94
C SER A 24 1.51 -8.33 -7.75
N ASP A 25 1.73 -8.95 -6.59
CA ASP A 25 1.19 -10.28 -6.26
C ASP A 25 -0.35 -10.27 -6.12
N ASN A 26 -0.95 -9.09 -5.95
CA ASN A 26 -2.38 -8.90 -5.73
C ASN A 26 -3.12 -8.35 -6.98
N ARG A 27 -2.51 -8.44 -8.16
CA ARG A 27 -3.16 -8.05 -9.43
C ARG A 27 -4.47 -8.81 -9.63
N GLY A 28 -5.47 -8.11 -10.18
CA GLY A 28 -6.82 -8.65 -10.37
C GLY A 28 -7.76 -8.42 -9.17
N SER A 29 -7.22 -8.01 -8.02
CA SER A 29 -8.00 -7.56 -6.86
C SER A 29 -8.12 -6.04 -6.81
N ASN A 30 -9.22 -5.53 -6.26
CA ASN A 30 -9.36 -4.12 -5.93
C ASN A 30 -8.64 -3.83 -4.60
N VAL A 31 -7.64 -2.95 -4.63
CA VAL A 31 -6.82 -2.58 -3.47
C VAL A 31 -6.96 -1.10 -3.17
N VAL A 32 -7.22 -0.75 -1.91
CA VAL A 32 -7.23 0.63 -1.42
C VAL A 32 -6.03 0.84 -0.51
N LEU A 33 -5.15 1.79 -0.86
CA LEU A 33 -3.99 2.18 -0.07
C LEU A 33 -4.26 3.54 0.60
N PHE A 34 -4.08 3.60 1.92
CA PHE A 34 -4.20 4.82 2.70
C PHE A 34 -2.98 5.01 3.59
N PHE A 35 -2.61 6.27 3.84
CA PHE A 35 -1.48 6.63 4.70
C PHE A 35 -1.98 7.45 5.89
N PHE A 36 -1.32 7.29 7.03
CA PHE A 36 -1.53 8.10 8.24
C PHE A 36 -0.17 8.62 8.72
N ILE A 37 -0.16 9.76 9.43
CA ILE A 37 1.07 10.50 9.75
C ILE A 37 2.02 9.67 10.62
N ARG A 38 1.52 9.09 11.71
CA ARG A 38 2.30 8.30 12.64
C ARG A 38 1.40 7.35 13.44
N ALA A 39 1.92 6.18 13.79
CA ALA A 39 1.22 5.26 14.68
C ALA A 39 1.16 5.83 16.11
N PHE A 40 0.10 5.48 16.85
CA PHE A 40 -0.09 5.84 18.26
C PHE A 40 -0.12 7.36 18.55
N THR A 41 -0.60 8.16 17.60
CA THR A 41 -0.90 9.59 17.81
C THR A 41 -2.40 9.83 17.82
N HIS A 42 -2.86 10.77 18.65
CA HIS A 42 -4.25 11.25 18.55
C HIS A 42 -4.45 11.98 17.22
N GLY A 43 -5.68 11.90 16.70
CA GLY A 43 -6.14 12.67 15.54
C GLY A 43 -6.65 14.04 15.94
#